data_AF-A0A8F5BVM8-F1
#
_entry.id   AF-A0A8F5BVM8-F1
#
_cell.length_a   1.000
_cell.length_b   1.000
_cell.length_c   1.000
_cell.angle_alpha   90.00
_cell.angle_beta   90.00
_cell.angle_gamma   90.00
#
_symmetry.space_group_name_H-M   'P 1'
#
loop_
_entity.id
_entity.type
_entity.pdbx_description
1 polymer ?
#
loop_
_entity_poly.entity_id
_entity_poly.type
_entity_poly.pdbx_seq_one_letter_code
_entity_poly.pdbx_strand_id
1 'polypeptide(L)'
;MSISTSAEVYYEEAEEFLFKGDLVQACEKYYKAAEEAIKLLVIENNLKEITKEAEEYGWDSKTLNDAVTELSYKLGDNIIDMWASAVTLFTARKFMDKDLIENYKKDIKTLIEEAKQRFSIKVLK
;
A
#
# COMPACT_ATOMS: atom_id res chain seq x y z
N MET A 1 -2.01 11.08 20.78
CA MET A 1 -1.80 11.43 19.37
C MET A 1 -1.31 10.16 18.69
N SER A 2 -2.13 9.50 17.86
CA SER A 2 -1.58 8.50 16.94
C SER A 2 -0.83 9.28 15.85
N ILE A 3 0.44 8.97 15.64
CA ILE A 3 1.18 9.50 14.50
C ILE A 3 0.58 8.84 13.26
N SER A 4 0.07 9.64 12.32
CA SER A 4 -0.39 9.12 11.04
C SER A 4 0.82 8.57 10.27
N THR A 5 0.68 7.35 9.77
CA THR A 5 1.69 6.72 8.93
C THR A 5 1.76 7.39 7.56
N SER A 6 2.89 7.29 6.85
CA SER A 6 3.03 7.79 5.47
C SER A 6 1.93 7.25 4.54
N ALA A 7 1.52 6.00 4.77
CA ALA A 7 0.44 5.36 4.01
C ALA A 7 -0.90 6.07 4.20
N GLU A 8 -1.24 6.48 5.42
CA GLU A 8 -2.47 7.23 5.69
C GLU A 8 -2.45 8.61 5.06
N VAL A 9 -1.31 9.32 5.15
CA VAL A 9 -1.15 10.64 4.52
C VAL A 9 -1.38 10.55 3.01
N TYR A 10 -0.77 9.57 2.33
CA TYR A 10 -1.01 9.39 0.90
C TYR A 10 -2.45 8.97 0.57
N TYR A 11 -3.10 8.20 1.43
CA TYR A 11 -4.51 7.85 1.24
C TYR A 11 -5.41 9.08 1.36
N GLU A 12 -5.17 9.95 2.34
CA GLU A 12 -5.90 11.22 2.49
C GLU A 12 -5.69 12.15 1.29
N GLU A 13 -4.46 12.28 0.81
CA GLU A 13 -4.17 13.01 -0.44
C GLU A 13 -4.91 12.40 -1.64
N ALA A 14 -5.00 11.07 -1.72
CA ALA A 14 -5.74 10.40 -2.79
C ALA A 14 -7.24 10.72 -2.74
N GLU A 15 -7.85 10.70 -1.55
CA GLU A 15 -9.25 11.09 -1.36
C GLU A 15 -9.49 12.55 -1.80
N GLU A 16 -8.55 13.46 -1.51
CA GLU A 16 -8.65 14.85 -1.97
C GLU A 16 -8.66 14.98 -3.49
N PHE A 17 -7.76 14.27 -4.19
CA PHE A 17 -7.74 14.27 -5.66
C PHE A 17 -9.00 13.63 -6.23
N LEU A 18 -9.48 12.54 -5.64
CA LEU A 18 -10.71 11.86 -6.04
C LEU A 18 -11.92 12.78 -5.88
N PHE A 19 -11.98 13.55 -4.80
CA PHE A 19 -13.02 14.55 -4.56
C PHE A 19 -12.99 15.68 -5.60
N LYS A 20 -11.79 16.16 -5.96
CA LYS A 20 -11.57 17.20 -6.98
C LYS A 20 -11.80 16.70 -8.42
N GLY A 21 -12.00 15.40 -8.62
CA GLY A 21 -12.20 14.78 -9.93
C GLY A 21 -10.91 14.52 -10.70
N ASP A 22 -9.75 14.69 -10.08
CA ASP A 22 -8.45 14.32 -10.68
C ASP A 22 -8.19 12.83 -10.44
N LEU A 23 -8.84 12.01 -11.25
CA LEU A 23 -8.84 10.55 -11.10
C LEU A 23 -7.44 9.96 -11.28
N VAL A 24 -6.63 10.53 -12.17
CA VAL A 24 -5.26 10.06 -12.43
C VAL A 24 -4.39 10.28 -11.20
N GLN A 25 -4.40 11.48 -10.63
CA GLN A 25 -3.63 11.75 -9.42
C GLN A 25 -4.14 10.95 -8.22
N ALA A 26 -5.46 10.76 -8.09
CA ALA A 26 -6.03 9.92 -7.04
C ALA A 26 -5.47 8.49 -7.11
N CYS A 27 -5.48 7.87 -8.29
CA CYS A 27 -4.92 6.53 -8.50
C CYS A 27 -3.44 6.44 -8.14
N GLU A 28 -2.63 7.43 -8.55
CA GLU A 28 -1.20 7.47 -8.24
C GLU A 28 -0.95 7.58 -6.72
N LYS A 29 -1.80 8.31 -6.00
CA LYS A 29 -1.69 8.46 -4.54
C LYS A 29 -2.18 7.22 -3.78
N TYR A 30 -3.25 6.55 -4.21
CA TYR A 30 -3.64 5.26 -3.63
C TYR A 30 -2.54 4.20 -3.81
N TYR A 31 -1.90 4.16 -4.97
CA TYR A 31 -0.77 3.25 -5.20
C TYR A 31 0.40 3.55 -4.24
N LYS A 32 0.77 4.82 -4.06
CA LYS A 32 1.80 5.21 -3.06
C LYS A 32 1.40 4.86 -1.63
N ALA A 33 0.13 4.99 -1.28
CA ALA A 33 -0.38 4.57 0.02
C ALA A 33 -0.18 3.06 0.24
N ALA A 34 -0.47 2.24 -0.78
CA ALA A 34 -0.20 0.81 -0.75
C ALA A 34 1.30 0.48 -0.64
N GLU A 35 2.16 1.17 -1.40
CA GLU A 35 3.62 1.00 -1.30
C GLU A 35 4.10 1.22 0.14
N GLU A 36 3.70 2.32 0.76
CA GLU A 36 4.10 2.62 2.14
C GLU A 36 3.53 1.61 3.15
N ALA A 37 2.33 1.08 2.92
CA ALA A 37 1.76 0.02 3.74
C ALA A 37 2.55 -1.30 3.62
N ILE A 38 2.97 -1.69 2.41
CA ILE A 38 3.83 -2.85 2.17
C ILE A 38 5.19 -2.67 2.87
N LYS A 39 5.83 -1.51 2.72
CA LYS A 39 7.11 -1.20 3.38
C LYS A 39 6.99 -1.32 4.90
N LEU A 40 5.91 -0.80 5.48
CA LEU A 40 5.65 -0.94 6.91
C LEU A 40 5.49 -2.41 7.31
N LEU A 41 4.72 -3.20 6.55
CA LEU A 41 4.55 -4.63 6.80
C LEU A 41 5.87 -5.42 6.72
N VAL A 42 6.76 -5.09 5.79
CA VAL A 42 8.11 -5.68 5.68
C VAL A 42 8.89 -5.47 6.98
N ILE A 43 8.90 -4.23 7.50
CA ILE A 43 9.58 -3.87 8.75
C ILE A 43 8.93 -4.61 9.92
N GLU A 44 7.60 -4.61 10.00
CA GLU A 44 6.86 -5.25 11.10
C GLU A 44 7.07 -6.76 11.17
N ASN A 45 7.23 -7.42 10.03
CA ASN A 45 7.50 -8.84 9.90
C ASN A 45 9.00 -9.18 9.84
N ASN A 46 9.88 -8.20 10.00
CA ASN A 46 11.33 -8.37 10.06
C ASN A 46 11.89 -9.14 8.84
N LEU A 47 11.42 -8.75 7.64
CA LEU A 47 11.86 -9.33 6.36
C LEU A 47 13.22 -8.76 5.94
N LYS A 48 14.29 -9.18 6.63
CA LYS A 48 15.63 -8.60 6.49
C LYS A 48 16.21 -8.66 5.09
N GLU A 49 15.97 -9.72 4.34
CA GLU A 49 16.47 -9.85 2.97
C GLU A 49 15.83 -8.80 2.04
N ILE A 50 14.51 -8.57 2.18
CA ILE A 50 13.80 -7.52 1.44
C ILE A 50 14.30 -6.12 1.86
N THR A 51 14.51 -5.88 3.16
CA THR A 51 15.07 -4.60 3.62
C THR A 51 16.45 -4.35 3.03
N LYS A 52 17.31 -5.37 2.99
CA LYS A 52 18.65 -5.28 2.41
C LYS A 52 18.61 -5.01 0.90
N GLU A 53 17.73 -5.71 0.18
CA GLU A 53 17.52 -5.48 -1.25
C GLU A 53 17.04 -4.04 -1.51
N ALA A 54 16.10 -3.54 -0.71
CA ALA A 54 15.61 -2.18 -0.82
C ALA A 54 16.69 -1.12 -0.48
N GLU A 55 17.63 -1.41 0.43
CA GLU A 55 18.77 -0.54 0.71
C GLU A 55 19.77 -0.49 -0.45
N GLU A 56 19.97 -1.60 -1.17
CA GLU A 56 20.93 -1.70 -2.26
C GLU A 56 20.38 -1.18 -3.59
N TYR A 57 19.11 -1.48 -3.91
CA TYR A 57 18.50 -1.22 -5.21
C TYR A 57 17.30 -0.25 -5.16
N GLY A 58 16.83 0.09 -3.96
CA GLY A 58 15.63 0.88 -3.77
C GLY A 58 14.34 0.06 -3.77
N TRP A 59 13.24 0.75 -3.47
CA TRP A 59 11.88 0.21 -3.54
C TRP A 59 11.31 0.30 -4.96
N ASP A 60 11.90 -0.44 -5.88
CA ASP A 60 11.35 -0.58 -7.23
C ASP A 60 10.22 -1.63 -7.30
N SER A 61 9.62 -1.79 -8.48
CA SER A 61 8.53 -2.75 -8.67
C SER A 61 8.95 -4.20 -8.42
N LYS A 62 10.22 -4.56 -8.63
CA LYS A 62 10.71 -5.92 -8.34
C LYS A 62 10.76 -6.12 -6.83
N THR A 63 11.44 -5.23 -6.10
CA THR A 63 11.55 -5.29 -4.63
C THR A 63 10.18 -5.30 -3.95
N LEU A 64 9.23 -4.49 -4.44
CA LEU A 64 7.86 -4.47 -3.92
C LEU A 64 7.10 -5.78 -4.18
N ASN A 65 7.23 -6.37 -5.37
CA ASN A 65 6.60 -7.65 -5.68
C ASN A 65 7.19 -8.81 -4.88
N ASP A 66 8.51 -8.80 -4.68
CA ASP A 66 9.19 -9.79 -3.84
C ASP A 66 8.75 -9.64 -2.37
N ALA A 67 8.61 -8.40 -1.88
CA ALA A 67 8.05 -8.10 -0.56
C ALA A 67 6.61 -8.63 -0.41
N VAL A 68 5.75 -8.39 -1.39
CA VAL A 68 4.35 -8.86 -1.40
C VAL A 68 4.28 -10.39 -1.36
N THR A 69 5.17 -11.06 -2.10
CA THR A 69 5.27 -12.53 -2.11
C THR A 69 5.69 -13.07 -0.74
N GLU A 70 6.72 -12.49 -0.13
CA GLU A 70 7.17 -12.92 1.20
C GLU A 70 6.13 -12.62 2.30
N LEU A 71 5.42 -11.50 2.18
CA LEU A 71 4.33 -11.15 3.07
C LEU A 71 3.14 -12.09 2.92
N SER A 72 2.79 -12.53 1.70
CA SER A 72 1.66 -13.44 1.50
C SER A 72 1.91 -14.79 2.17
N TYR A 73 3.13 -15.32 2.12
CA TYR A 73 3.49 -16.54 2.85
C TYR A 73 3.32 -16.43 4.37
N LYS A 74 3.42 -15.22 4.93
CA LYS A 74 3.30 -14.97 6.37
C LYS A 74 1.91 -14.54 6.81
N LEU A 75 1.22 -13.76 5.98
CA LEU A 75 0.00 -13.03 6.34
C LEU A 75 -1.24 -13.52 5.58
N GLY A 76 -1.05 -14.33 4.54
CA GLY A 76 -2.09 -14.86 3.68
C GLY A 76 -2.15 -14.19 2.30
N ASP A 77 -2.73 -14.91 1.34
CA ASP A 77 -2.76 -14.53 -0.08
C ASP A 77 -3.54 -13.24 -0.36
N ASN A 78 -4.40 -12.79 0.55
CA ASN A 78 -5.10 -11.50 0.44
C ASN A 78 -4.13 -10.31 0.23
N ILE A 79 -2.88 -10.40 0.71
CA ILE A 79 -1.85 -9.38 0.44
C ILE A 79 -1.60 -9.22 -1.06
N ILE A 80 -1.60 -10.33 -1.81
CA ILE A 80 -1.43 -10.34 -3.27
C ILE A 80 -2.62 -9.64 -3.93
N ASP A 81 -3.84 -9.97 -3.50
CA ASP A 81 -5.06 -9.37 -4.07
C ASP A 81 -5.10 -7.86 -3.84
N MET A 82 -4.80 -7.40 -2.62
CA MET A 82 -4.76 -5.97 -2.31
C MET A 82 -3.67 -5.23 -3.07
N TRP A 83 -2.50 -5.85 -3.25
CA TRP A 83 -1.44 -5.31 -4.09
C TRP A 83 -1.82 -5.27 -5.57
N ALA A 84 -2.49 -6.31 -6.08
CA ALA A 84 -2.98 -6.34 -7.46
C ALA A 84 -4.00 -5.22 -7.72
N SER A 85 -4.85 -4.90 -6.75
CA SER A 85 -5.74 -3.73 -6.79
C SER A 85 -4.96 -2.42 -6.86
N ALA A 86 -3.87 -2.27 -6.09
CA ALA A 86 -2.99 -1.11 -6.17
C ALA A 86 -2.31 -0.96 -7.54
N VAL A 87 -1.76 -2.06 -8.07
CA VAL A 87 -1.13 -2.10 -9.40
C VAL A 87 -2.16 -1.79 -10.48
N THR A 88 -3.39 -2.29 -10.36
CA THR A 88 -4.49 -1.99 -11.29
C THR A 88 -4.81 -0.50 -11.25
N LEU A 89 -4.96 0.09 -10.05
CA LEU A 89 -5.15 1.52 -9.87
C LEU A 89 -4.06 2.32 -10.60
N PHE A 90 -2.79 1.96 -10.42
CA PHE A 90 -1.69 2.69 -11.06
C PHE A 90 -1.64 2.49 -12.59
N THR A 91 -1.73 1.26 -13.06
CA THR A 91 -1.51 0.93 -14.48
C THR A 91 -2.69 1.34 -15.37
N ALA A 92 -3.93 1.20 -14.88
CA ALA A 92 -5.14 1.53 -15.62
C ALA A 92 -5.65 2.97 -15.38
N ARG A 93 -4.95 3.79 -14.59
CA ARG A 93 -5.37 5.15 -14.14
C ARG A 93 -5.96 6.09 -15.19
N LYS A 94 -5.51 5.98 -16.45
CA LYS A 94 -6.00 6.83 -17.55
C LYS A 94 -7.38 6.44 -18.08
N PHE A 95 -7.85 5.24 -17.75
CA PHE A 95 -9.07 4.65 -18.30
C PHE A 95 -10.09 4.29 -17.22
N MET A 96 -9.79 4.55 -15.95
CA MET A 96 -10.73 4.30 -14.86
C MET A 96 -11.71 5.44 -14.67
N ASP A 97 -12.95 5.08 -14.40
CA ASP A 97 -13.96 5.98 -13.86
C ASP A 97 -13.91 5.99 -12.32
N LYS A 98 -14.70 6.91 -11.74
CA LYS A 98 -14.75 7.08 -10.29
C LYS A 98 -15.27 5.84 -9.56
N ASP A 99 -16.23 5.12 -10.14
CA ASP A 99 -16.87 3.97 -9.50
C ASP A 99 -15.91 2.78 -9.39
N LEU A 100 -15.09 2.54 -10.42
CA LEU A 100 -14.02 1.55 -10.36
C LEU A 100 -12.96 1.93 -9.31
N ILE A 101 -12.56 3.20 -9.24
CA ILE A 101 -11.59 3.67 -8.24
C ILE A 101 -12.14 3.47 -6.82
N GLU A 102 -13.41 3.82 -6.58
CA GLU A 102 -14.11 3.60 -5.31
C GLU A 102 -14.16 2.13 -4.90
N ASN A 103 -14.16 1.20 -5.86
CA ASN A 103 -14.10 -0.23 -5.57
C ASN A 103 -12.68 -0.68 -5.20
N TYR A 104 -11.69 -0.36 -6.03
CA TYR A 104 -10.31 -0.78 -5.79
C TYR A 104 -9.68 -0.11 -4.56
N LYS A 105 -10.06 1.14 -4.22
CA LYS A 105 -9.50 1.83 -3.05
C LYS A 105 -9.86 1.17 -1.71
N LYS A 106 -10.88 0.30 -1.68
CA LYS A 106 -11.27 -0.46 -0.48
C LYS A 106 -10.14 -1.40 -0.05
N ASP A 107 -9.52 -2.07 -1.00
CA ASP A 107 -8.39 -2.97 -0.75
C ASP A 107 -7.17 -2.22 -0.21
N ILE A 108 -6.92 -1.01 -0.74
CA ILE A 108 -5.84 -0.14 -0.25
C ILE A 108 -6.09 0.26 1.21
N LYS A 109 -7.34 0.60 1.53
CA LYS A 109 -7.72 0.92 2.91
C LYS A 109 -7.53 -0.27 3.85
N THR A 110 -7.97 -1.45 3.44
CA THR A 110 -7.78 -2.69 4.22
C THR A 110 -6.29 -3.01 4.42
N LEU A 111 -5.45 -2.84 3.39
CA LEU A 111 -4.01 -3.05 3.48
C LEU A 111 -3.35 -2.10 4.52
N ILE A 112 -3.76 -0.83 4.53
CA ILE A 112 -3.28 0.15 5.51
C ILE A 112 -3.73 -0.23 6.93
N GLU A 113 -4.98 -0.65 7.10
CA GLU A 113 -5.50 -1.09 8.39
C GLU A 113 -4.76 -2.33 8.93
N GLU A 114 -4.47 -3.32 8.09
CA GLU A 114 -3.65 -4.49 8.43
C GLU A 114 -2.24 -4.09 8.88
N ALA A 115 -1.59 -3.16 8.16
CA ALA A 115 -0.27 -2.66 8.52
C ALA A 115 -0.29 -1.95 9.89
N LYS A 116 -1.30 -1.11 10.15
CA LYS A 116 -1.45 -0.36 11.40
C LYS A 116 -1.73 -1.23 12.61
N GLN A 117 -2.61 -2.24 12.47
CA GLN A 117 -2.94 -3.13 13.59
C GLN A 117 -1.68 -3.80 14.13
N ARG A 118 -0.81 -4.26 13.23
CA ARG A 118 0.44 -4.95 13.59
C ARG A 118 1.47 -4.00 14.21
N PHE A 119 1.61 -2.79 13.68
CA PHE A 119 2.45 -1.74 14.28
C PHE A 119 1.98 -1.38 15.70
N SER A 120 0.68 -1.18 15.89
CA SER A 120 0.11 -0.77 17.18
C SER A 120 0.27 -1.83 18.27
N ILE A 121 0.20 -3.13 17.92
CA ILE A 121 0.44 -4.24 18.86
C ILE A 121 1.87 -4.23 19.40
N LYS A 122 2.84 -3.77 18.60
CA LYS A 122 4.26 -3.76 18.97
C LYS A 122 4.64 -2.55 19.83
N VAL A 123 4.04 -1.39 19.60
CA VAL A 123 4.28 -0.17 20.42
C VAL A 123 3.76 -0.34 21.86
N LEU A 124 2.78 -1.22 22.08
CA LEU A 124 2.18 -1.49 23.39
C LEU A 124 2.88 -2.60 24.20
N LYS A 125 3.84 -3.33 23.62
CA LYS A 125 4.61 -4.39 24.27
C LYS A 125 6.03 -3.92 24.58
#